data_AF-A0A6I6LQ83-F1
#
_entry.id   AF-A0A6I6LQ83-F1
#
_cell.length_a   1.000
_cell.length_b   1.000
_cell.length_c   1.000
_cell.angle_alpha   90.00
_cell.angle_beta   90.00
_cell.angle_gamma   90.00
#
_symmetry.space_group_name_H-M   'P 1'
#
loop_
_entity.id
_entity.type
_entity.pdbx_description
1 polymer ?
#
loop_
_entity_poly.entity_id
_entity_poly.type
_entity_poly.pdbx_seq_one_letter_code
_entity_poly.pdbx_strand_id
1 'polypeptide(L)' 'MQRTRSIGSRTGHTTPPPAAKYAVVTNPGTLFQAVDVYSATLQSAQEWAASTREPGLEVDVMRVRPDGSLTTEF' A
#
# COMPACT_ATOMS: atom_id res chain seq x y z
N MET A 1 -16.73 -6.41 8.92
CA MET A 1 -16.32 -5.03 9.31
C MET A 1 -15.17 -4.62 8.41
N GLN A 2 -15.43 -3.87 7.35
CA GLN A 2 -14.39 -3.37 6.43
C GLN A 2 -13.68 -2.20 7.12
N ARG A 3 -12.41 -2.37 7.50
CA ARG A 3 -11.60 -1.31 8.13
C ARG A 3 -11.13 -0.35 7.03
N THR A 4 -11.95 0.63 6.68
CA THR A 4 -11.54 1.76 5.83
C THR A 4 -10.59 2.64 6.64
N ARG A 5 -9.29 2.36 6.58
CA ARG A 5 -8.26 3.15 7.26
C ARG A 5 -7.75 4.22 6.30
N SER A 6 -7.78 5.48 6.72
CA SER A 6 -7.23 6.61 5.96
C SER A 6 -5.71 6.44 5.83
N ILE A 7 -5.21 6.44 4.60
CA ILE A 7 -3.79 6.23 4.30
C ILE A 7 -3.17 7.61 4.10
N GLY A 8 -2.22 7.96 4.96
CA GLY A 8 -1.47 9.22 4.86
C GLY A 8 -0.24 8.98 3.99
N SER A 9 -0.20 9.55 2.79
CA SER A 9 0.94 9.42 1.88
C SER A 9 2.18 10.11 2.45
N ARG A 10 3.20 9.35 2.86
CA ARG A 10 4.52 9.91 3.27
C ARG A 10 5.24 10.61 2.10
N THR A 11 4.88 10.28 0.86
CA THR A 11 5.52 10.73 -0.38
C THR A 11 4.80 11.86 -1.12
N GLY A 12 3.73 12.45 -0.56
CA GLY A 12 3.04 13.58 -1.20
C GLY A 12 2.25 13.24 -2.48
N HIS A 13 2.34 12.00 -2.97
CA HIS A 13 1.49 11.48 -4.05
C HIS A 13 0.30 10.75 -3.41
N THR A 14 -0.81 11.48 -3.22
CA THR A 14 -2.11 10.91 -2.86
C THR A 14 -2.77 10.19 -4.05
N THR A 15 -2.27 10.43 -5.27
CA THR A 15 -2.85 9.89 -6.49
C THR A 15 -1.99 8.73 -7.00
N PRO A 16 -2.52 7.50 -7.06
CA PRO A 16 -1.83 6.40 -7.72
C PRO A 16 -1.57 6.73 -9.20
N PRO A 17 -0.42 6.33 -9.76
CA PRO A 17 -0.22 6.37 -11.21
C PRO A 17 -1.34 5.63 -11.93
N PRO A 18 -1.78 6.06 -13.13
CA PRO A 18 -2.90 5.43 -13.84
C PRO A 18 -2.67 3.95 -14.19
N ALA A 19 -1.41 3.49 -14.21
CA ALA A 19 -1.05 2.08 -14.43
C ALA A 19 -0.96 1.25 -13.13
N ALA A 20 -1.05 1.88 -11.96
CA ALA A 20 -0.93 1.21 -10.67
C ALA A 20 -2.22 0.47 -10.32
N LYS A 21 -2.09 -0.84 -10.06
CA LYS A 21 -3.19 -1.70 -9.60
C LYS A 21 -3.01 -2.15 -8.16
N TYR A 22 -1.79 -2.02 -7.64
CA TYR A 22 -1.40 -2.42 -6.30
C TYR A 22 -0.57 -1.32 -5.66
N ALA A 23 -0.64 -1.22 -4.35
CA ALA A 23 0.14 -0.33 -3.51
C ALA A 23 0.72 -1.16 -2.38
N VAL A 24 2.01 -0.98 -2.11
CA VAL A 24 2.63 -1.51 -0.90
C VAL A 24 2.56 -0.44 0.15
N VAL A 25 2.00 -0.82 1.29
CA VAL A 25 1.72 0.06 2.40
C VAL A 25 2.53 -0.41 3.59
N THR A 26 3.32 0.49 4.14
CA THR A 26 4.09 0.24 5.36
C THR A 26 3.35 0.80 6.56
N ASN A 27 3.28 0.00 7.62
CA ASN A 27 2.76 0.34 8.93
C ASN A 27 3.89 0.17 9.96
N PRO A 28 4.59 1.25 10.34
CA PRO A 28 5.66 1.20 11.34
C PRO A 28 5.14 1.06 12.78
N GLY A 29 4.01 0.37 13.00
CA GLY A 29 3.38 0.22 14.32
C GLY A 29 2.72 1.51 14.83
N THR A 30 2.33 2.42 13.94
CA THR A 30 1.68 3.69 14.29
C THR A 30 0.24 3.74 13.80
N LEU A 31 -0.51 4.75 14.21
CA LEU A 31 -1.88 5.00 13.70
C LEU A 31 -1.94 5.29 12.20
N PHE A 32 -0.79 5.51 11.56
CA PHE A 32 -0.68 5.97 10.18
C PHE A 32 -0.01 4.91 9.30
N GLN A 33 -0.73 4.57 8.24
CA GLN A 33 -0.21 3.76 7.13
C GLN A 33 0.31 4.69 6.04
N ALA A 34 1.46 4.36 5.46
CA ALA A 34 2.06 5.12 4.36
C ALA A 34 2.20 4.23 3.11
N VAL A 35 1.82 4.75 1.95
CA VAL A 35 2.14 4.09 0.67
C VAL A 35 3.62 4.29 0.39
N ASP A 36 4.34 3.19 0.24
CA ASP A 36 5.76 3.20 -0.11
C ASP A 36 5.95 3.14 -1.63
N VAL A 37 5.30 2.16 -2.28
CA VAL A 37 5.41 1.96 -3.72
C VAL A 37 4.07 1.58 -4.36
N TYR A 38 3.86 2.05 -5.58
CA TYR A 38 2.77 1.62 -6.45
C TYR A 38 3.30 0.62 -7.49
N SER A 39 2.53 -0.43 -7.77
CA SER A 39 2.87 -1.48 -8.73
C SER A 39 1.71 -1.79 -9.66
N ALA A 40 2.02 -2.17 -10.90
CA ALA A 40 1.04 -2.62 -11.88
C ALA A 40 0.63 -4.09 -11.67
N THR A 41 1.49 -4.91 -11.04
CA THR A 41 1.27 -6.34 -10.83
C THR A 41 1.34 -6.72 -9.35
N LEU A 42 0.59 -7.75 -8.97
CA LEU A 42 0.59 -8.28 -7.60
C LEU A 42 1.95 -8.86 -7.24
N GLN A 43 2.57 -9.58 -8.18
CA GLN A 43 3.87 -10.21 -7.99
C GLN A 43 4.94 -9.18 -7.60
N SER A 44 5.10 -8.11 -8.37
CA SER A 44 6.10 -7.08 -8.06
C SER A 44 5.80 -6.35 -6.75
N ALA A 45 4.53 -6.18 -6.39
CA ALA A 45 4.16 -5.62 -5.09
C ALA A 45 4.54 -6.56 -3.94
N GLN A 46 4.35 -7.87 -4.10
CA GLN A 46 4.73 -8.88 -3.12
C GLN A 46 6.25 -9.02 -2.98
N GLU A 47 6.99 -8.99 -4.09
CA GLU A 47 8.46 -9.02 -4.07
C GLU A 47 9.03 -7.82 -3.31
N TRP A 48 8.45 -6.64 -3.54
CA TRP A 48 8.84 -5.43 -2.81
C TRP A 48 8.47 -5.54 -1.33
N ALA A 49 7.24 -5.96 -1.02
CA ALA A 49 6.79 -6.13 0.37
C ALA A 49 7.63 -7.16 1.14
N ALA A 50 8.09 -8.22 0.48
CA ALA A 50 9.00 -9.21 1.06
C ALA A 50 10.40 -8.64 1.27
N SER A 51 10.91 -7.82 0.35
CA SER A 51 12.23 -7.19 0.46
C SER A 51 12.29 -6.12 1.54
N THR A 52 11.18 -5.42 1.78
CA THR A 52 11.08 -4.32 2.77
C THR A 52 10.58 -4.79 4.14
N ARG A 53 10.30 -6.09 4.32
CA ARG A 53 9.91 -6.62 5.63
C ARG A 53 11.08 -6.57 6.59
N GLU A 54 11.00 -5.66 7.55
CA GLU A 54 11.93 -5.54 8.67
C GLU A 54 11.25 -5.97 9.98
N PRO A 55 11.99 -6.52 10.96
CA PRO A 55 11.43 -6.86 12.26
C PRO A 55 10.88 -5.60 12.95
N GLY A 56 9.56 -5.54 13.13
CA GLY A 56 8.84 -4.39 13.70
C GLY A 56 8.16 -3.47 12.69
N LEU A 57 8.36 -3.71 11.38
CA LEU A 57 7.69 -3.01 10.29
C LEU A 57 6.64 -3.93 9.65
N GLU A 58 5.36 -3.62 9.85
CA GLU A 58 4.30 -4.32 9.13
C GLU A 58 4.22 -3.79 7.69
N VAL A 59 4.19 -4.69 6.72
CA VAL A 59 4.07 -4.34 5.30
C VAL A 59 2.89 -5.10 4.72
N ASP A 60 1.95 -4.35 4.15
CA ASP A 60 0.73 -4.84 3.53
C ASP A 60 0.72 -4.52 2.04
N VAL A 61 0.17 -5.44 1.25
CA VAL A 61 -0.12 -5.17 -0.16
C VAL A 61 -1.60 -4.87 -0.27
N MET A 62 -1.94 -3.74 -0.86
CA MET A 62 -3.31 -3.30 -1.08
C MET A 62 -3.58 -3.14 -2.57
N ARG A 63 -4.81 -3.46 -2.99
CA ARG A 63 -5.29 -3.19 -4.34
C ARG A 63 -5.74 -1.73 -4.46
N VAL A 64 -5.31 -1.08 -5.54
CA VAL A 64 -5.73 0.27 -5.90
C VAL A 64 -7.07 0.19 -6.64
N ARG A 65 -8.08 0.90 -6.15
CA ARG A 65 -9.37 1.06 -6.81
C ARG A 65 -9.34 2.22 -7.81
N PRO A 66 -10.25 2.26 -8.80
CA PRO A 66 -10.30 3.34 -9.80
C PRO A 66 -10.53 4.72 -9.20
N ASP A 67 -11.18 4.81 -8.03
CA ASP A 67 -11.38 6.05 -7.28
C ASP A 67 -10.14 6.49 -6.48
N GLY A 68 -9.05 5.75 -6.57
CA GLY A 68 -7.79 6.02 -5.86
C GLY A 68 -7.75 5.46 -4.42
N SER A 69 -8.85 4.90 -3.90
CA SER A 69 -8.84 4.22 -2.61
C SER A 69 -8.08 2.90 -2.64
N LEU A 70 -7.58 2.47 -1.48
CA LEU A 70 -6.85 1.22 -1.32
C LEU A 70 -7.71 0.22 -0.54
N THR A 71 -7.74 -1.04 -0.98
CA THR A 71 -8.40 -2.15 -0.28
C THR A 71 -7.46 -3.34 -0.10
N THR A 72 -7.66 -4.14 0.94
CA THR A 72 -6.97 -5.42 1.13
C THR A 72 -7.67 -6.58 0.42
N GLU A 73 -8.77 -6.31 -0.29
CA GLU A 73 -9.52 -7.31 -1.06
C GLU A 73 -8.92 -7.46 -2.46
N PHE A 74 -8.54 -8.70 -2.82
CA PHE A 74 -7.89 -9.05 -4.08
C PHE A 74 -8.88 -9.56 -5.12
#